data_AF-A0A965HJV0-F1
#
_entry.id   AF-A0A965HJV0-F1
#
_cell.length_a   1.000
_cell.length_b   1.000
_cell.length_c   1.000
_cell.angle_alpha   90.00
_cell.angle_beta   90.00
_cell.angle_gamma   90.00
#
_symmetry.space_group_name_H-M   'P 1'
#
loop_
_entity.id
_entity.type
_entity.pdbx_description
1 polymer ?
#
loop_
_entity_poly.entity_id
_entity_poly.type
_entity_poly.pdbx_seq_one_letter_code
_entity_poly.pdbx_strand_id
1 'polypeptide(L)'
;MMPSHLGEVAAAKWGQVLPLLQAVKVMTRADIEALARYCDTYEWWLATRAKLKKEGDTYPILNDKGDVKYIAQRPEVSIAHKLAVQLRQLEQDFGLNPSARTGLHVEEPKQEDEDDARMFA
;
A
#
# COMPACT_ATOMS: atom_id res chain seq x y z
N MET A 1 12.15 9.88 -7.64
CA MET A 1 12.04 11.07 -6.78
C MET A 1 10.73 10.95 -6.01
N MET A 2 10.74 11.27 -4.71
CA MET A 2 9.54 11.18 -3.86
C MET A 2 8.62 12.39 -4.13
N PRO A 3 7.29 12.20 -4.27
CA PRO A 3 6.36 13.31 -4.43
C PRO A 3 6.32 14.22 -3.19
N SER A 4 6.24 15.54 -3.40
CA SER A 4 6.28 16.54 -2.34
C SER A 4 5.00 16.64 -1.50
N HIS A 5 3.91 16.03 -1.95
CA HIS A 5 2.61 16.08 -1.29
C HIS A 5 2.43 14.98 -0.23
N LEU A 6 3.40 14.09 -0.06
CA LEU A 6 3.31 13.02 0.94
C LEU A 6 3.45 13.59 2.36
N GLY A 7 2.57 13.14 3.26
CA GLY A 7 2.70 13.38 4.69
C GLY A 7 3.92 12.69 5.31
N GLU A 8 4.19 12.98 6.58
CA GLU A 8 5.39 12.49 7.27
C GLU A 8 5.46 10.96 7.35
N VAL A 9 4.32 10.30 7.65
CA VAL A 9 4.25 8.84 7.78
C VAL A 9 4.35 8.19 6.40
N ALA A 10 3.70 8.77 5.39
CA ALA A 10 3.79 8.33 4.01
C ALA A 10 5.22 8.46 3.48
N ALA A 11 5.91 9.57 3.73
CA ALA A 11 7.31 9.77 3.35
C ALA A 11 8.25 8.77 4.04
N ALA A 12 8.04 8.50 5.33
CA ALA A 12 8.80 7.47 6.05
C ALA A 12 8.57 6.08 5.44
N LYS A 13 7.31 5.75 5.09
CA LYS A 13 6.98 4.48 4.44
C LYS A 13 7.59 4.36 3.05
N TRP A 14 7.59 5.46 2.28
CA TRP A 14 8.25 5.55 0.98
C TRP A 14 9.73 5.19 1.08
N GLY A 15 10.44 5.79 2.04
CA GLY A 15 11.86 5.51 2.28
C GLY A 15 12.16 4.05 2.65
N GLN A 16 11.20 3.33 3.25
CA GLN A 16 11.35 1.91 3.57
C GLN A 16 11.09 1.00 2.36
N VAL A 17 10.07 1.32 1.56
CA VAL A 17 9.57 0.42 0.50
C VAL A 17 10.30 0.62 -0.82
N LEU A 18 10.66 1.85 -1.16
CA LEU A 18 11.36 2.15 -2.41
C LEU A 18 12.66 1.32 -2.59
N PRO A 19 13.57 1.22 -1.60
CA PRO A 19 14.79 0.43 -1.75
C PRO A 19 14.51 -1.06 -1.95
N LEU A 20 13.47 -1.60 -1.31
CA LEU A 20 13.06 -3.00 -1.46
C LEU A 20 12.59 -3.27 -2.90
N LEU A 21 11.78 -2.38 -3.47
CA LEU A 21 11.27 -2.50 -4.83
C LEU A 21 12.36 -2.27 -5.90
N GLN A 22 13.33 -1.40 -5.62
CA GLN A 22 14.48 -1.21 -6.50
C GLN A 22 15.39 -2.44 -6.53
N ALA A 23 15.56 -3.14 -5.40
CA ALA A 23 16.39 -4.34 -5.32
C ALA A 23 15.87 -5.49 -6.21
N VAL A 24 14.55 -5.62 -6.37
CA VAL A 24 13.93 -6.61 -7.26
C VAL A 24 13.75 -6.13 -8.71
N LYS A 25 14.28 -4.95 -9.07
CA LYS A 25 14.20 -4.34 -10.42
C LYS A 25 12.77 -4.22 -11.00
N VAL A 26 11.74 -4.20 -10.15
CA VAL A 26 10.33 -4.13 -10.60
C VAL A 26 9.88 -2.70 -10.88
N MET A 27 10.57 -1.69 -10.33
CA MET A 27 10.12 -0.30 -10.44
C MET A 27 10.63 0.43 -11.68
N THR A 28 9.69 1.02 -12.41
CA THR A 28 9.92 2.01 -13.45
C THR A 28 9.50 3.41 -12.99
N ARG A 29 9.71 4.43 -13.84
CA ARG A 29 9.20 5.79 -13.58
C ARG A 29 7.67 5.85 -13.56
N ALA A 30 6.97 4.90 -14.21
CA ALA A 30 5.52 4.86 -14.23
C ALA A 30 4.92 4.50 -12.85
N ASP A 31 5.68 3.79 -12.01
CA ASP A 31 5.20 3.24 -10.73
C ASP A 31 5.33 4.23 -9.56
N ILE A 32 5.95 5.39 -9.79
CA ILE A 32 6.19 6.41 -8.76
C ILE A 32 4.88 6.88 -8.11
N GLU A 33 3.87 7.19 -8.91
CA GLU A 33 2.57 7.65 -8.41
C GLU A 33 1.77 6.52 -7.74
N ALA A 34 1.94 5.28 -8.21
CA ALA A 34 1.32 4.12 -7.58
C ALA A 34 1.94 3.85 -6.19
N LEU A 35 3.27 3.97 -6.06
CA LEU A 35 3.95 3.84 -4.79
C LEU A 35 3.56 4.97 -3.83
N ALA A 36 3.36 6.17 -4.37
CA ALA A 36 2.95 7.33 -3.58
C ALA A 36 1.58 7.10 -2.97
N ARG A 37 0.64 6.60 -3.78
CA ARG A 37 -0.70 6.20 -3.35
C ARG A 37 -0.67 5.12 -2.27
N TYR A 38 0.19 4.12 -2.39
CA TYR A 38 0.37 3.13 -1.33
C TYR A 38 0.82 3.76 -0.02
N CYS A 39 1.83 4.63 -0.08
CA CYS A 39 2.35 5.31 1.11
C CYS A 39 1.31 6.22 1.78
N ASP A 40 0.57 6.99 0.99
CA ASP A 40 -0.52 7.85 1.46
C ASP A 40 -1.66 7.04 2.08
N THR A 41 -2.11 5.97 1.41
CA THR A 41 -3.16 5.06 1.92
C THR A 41 -2.73 4.44 3.26
N TYR A 42 -1.44 4.11 3.40
CA TYR A 42 -0.87 3.56 4.63
C TYR A 42 -0.92 4.56 5.79
N GLU A 43 -0.57 5.82 5.54
CA GLU A 43 -0.69 6.91 6.51
C GLU A 43 -2.14 7.08 6.99
N TRP A 44 -3.08 7.19 6.05
CA TRP A 44 -4.51 7.29 6.37
C TRP A 44 -5.03 6.10 7.17
N TRP A 45 -4.58 4.89 6.84
CA TRP A 45 -4.98 3.69 7.56
C TRP A 45 -4.48 3.69 9.00
N LEU A 46 -3.22 4.07 9.24
CA LEU A 46 -2.68 4.20 10.58
C LEU A 46 -3.41 5.27 11.39
N ALA A 47 -3.64 6.45 10.81
CA ALA A 47 -4.35 7.54 11.47
C ALA A 47 -5.78 7.13 11.85
N THR A 48 -6.50 6.47 10.94
CA THR A 48 -7.87 5.99 11.18
C THR A 48 -7.91 4.94 12.28
N ARG A 49 -6.96 3.99 12.29
CA ARG A 49 -6.86 2.99 13.36
C ARG A 49 -6.50 3.59 14.70
N ALA A 50 -5.66 4.63 14.73
CA ALA A 50 -5.34 5.34 15.96
C ALA A 50 -6.58 6.01 16.57
N LYS A 51 -7.44 6.62 15.76
CA LYS A 51 -8.74 7.17 16.21
C LYS A 51 -9.63 6.09 16.80
N LEU A 52 -9.82 4.97 16.09
CA LEU A 52 -10.62 3.84 16.58
C LEU A 52 -10.09 3.25 17.89
N LYS A 53 -8.77 3.13 18.05
CA LYS A 53 -8.16 2.67 19.31
C LYS A 53 -8.43 3.62 20.48
N LYS A 54 -8.48 4.92 20.21
CA LYS A 54 -8.71 5.95 21.23
C LYS A 54 -10.18 6.10 21.60
N GLU A 55 -11.07 6.06 20.61
CA GLU A 55 -12.47 6.46 20.76
C GLU A 55 -13.46 5.29 20.77
N GLY A 56 -12.96 4.07 20.54
CA GLY A 56 -13.78 2.89 20.32
C GLY A 56 -14.28 2.78 18.87
N ASP A 57 -15.00 1.70 18.59
CA ASP A 57 -15.59 1.38 17.29
C ASP A 57 -17.07 1.78 17.18
N THR A 58 -17.65 2.23 18.28
CA THR A 58 -19.06 2.59 18.40
C THR A 58 -19.25 3.91 19.13
N TYR A 59 -20.44 4.49 18.99
CA TYR A 59 -20.87 5.68 19.72
C TYR A 59 -22.37 5.62 20.02
N PRO A 60 -22.82 6.20 21.16
CA PRO A 60 -24.24 6.24 21.49
C PRO A 60 -24.95 7.31 20.66
N ILE A 61 -26.15 6.99 20.21
CA ILE A 61 -27.10 7.96 19.66
C ILE A 61 -28.16 8.23 20.71
N LEU A 62 -28.36 9.49 21.04
CA LEU A 62 -29.29 9.91 22.10
C LEU A 62 -30.68 10.19 21.51
N ASN A 63 -31.73 9.98 22.31
CA ASN A 63 -33.08 10.45 22.02
C ASN A 63 -33.25 11.93 22.43
N ASP A 64 -34.43 12.50 22.17
CA ASP A 64 -34.75 13.91 22.52
C ASP A 64 -34.69 14.20 24.03
N LYS A 65 -34.67 13.16 24.87
CA LYS A 65 -34.56 13.26 26.34
C LYS A 65 -33.12 13.11 26.84
N GLY A 66 -32.16 12.84 25.96
CA GLY A 66 -30.75 12.61 26.30
C GLY A 66 -30.41 11.18 26.71
N ASP A 67 -31.38 10.25 26.70
CA ASP A 67 -31.11 8.83 26.96
C ASP A 67 -30.55 8.13 25.72
N VAL A 68 -29.73 7.10 25.92
CA VAL A 68 -29.19 6.28 24.82
C VAL A 68 -30.33 5.56 24.10
N LYS A 69 -30.58 5.94 22.85
CA LYS A 69 -31.56 5.31 21.96
C LYS A 69 -31.02 4.00 21.37
N TYR A 70 -29.79 4.02 20.90
CA TYR A 70 -29.05 2.84 20.42
C TYR A 70 -27.55 3.14 20.29
N ILE A 71 -26.76 2.09 20.08
CA ILE A 71 -25.32 2.16 19.81
C ILE A 71 -25.09 2.00 18.31
N ALA A 72 -24.45 2.99 17.69
CA ALA A 72 -24.11 2.97 16.27
C ALA A 72 -22.62 2.70 16.05
N GLN A 73 -22.27 2.09 14.92
CA GLN A 73 -20.88 1.94 14.50
C GLN A 73 -20.33 3.27 14.00
N ARG A 74 -19.09 3.58 14.39
CA ARG A 74 -18.36 4.74 13.89
C ARG A 74 -18.01 4.60 12.41
N PRO A 75 -18.14 5.67 11.59
CA PRO A 75 -17.81 5.62 10.16
C PRO A 75 -16.34 5.25 9.90
N GLU A 76 -15.45 5.57 10.84
CA GLU A 76 -14.02 5.22 10.82
C GLU A 76 -13.80 3.70 10.68
N VAL A 77 -14.70 2.86 11.18
CA VAL A 77 -14.60 1.40 11.02
C VAL A 77 -14.69 1.02 9.54
N SER A 78 -15.69 1.56 8.86
CA SER A 78 -15.87 1.33 7.42
C SER A 78 -14.71 1.91 6.60
N ILE A 79 -14.19 3.07 6.99
CA ILE A 79 -13.03 3.69 6.35
C ILE A 79 -11.78 2.81 6.53
N ALA A 80 -11.51 2.35 7.75
CA ALA A 80 -10.38 1.48 8.05
C ALA A 80 -10.42 0.17 7.25
N HIS A 81 -11.60 -0.44 7.10
CA HIS A 81 -11.77 -1.64 6.27
C HIS A 81 -11.50 -1.36 4.79
N LYS A 82 -12.02 -0.25 4.24
CA LYS A 82 -11.77 0.12 2.83
C LYS A 82 -10.28 0.38 2.56
N LEU A 83 -9.61 1.11 3.45
CA LEU A 83 -8.18 1.36 3.36
C LEU A 83 -7.37 0.07 3.45
N ALA A 84 -7.75 -0.87 4.32
CA ALA A 84 -7.08 -2.17 4.43
C ALA A 84 -7.20 -3.00 3.13
N VAL A 85 -8.35 -2.96 2.46
CA VAL A 85 -8.55 -3.63 1.16
C VAL A 85 -7.69 -2.97 0.08
N GLN A 86 -7.65 -1.64 0.03
CA GLN A 86 -6.82 -0.89 -0.93
C GLN A 86 -5.33 -1.16 -0.71
N LEU A 87 -4.87 -1.18 0.55
CA LEU A 87 -3.50 -1.54 0.89
C LEU A 87 -3.15 -2.94 0.41
N ARG A 88 -4.01 -3.93 0.68
CA ARG A 88 -3.79 -5.31 0.24
C ARG A 88 -3.65 -5.43 -1.29
N GLN A 89 -4.48 -4.68 -2.04
CA GLN A 89 -4.39 -4.67 -3.50
C GLN A 89 -3.06 -4.08 -3.97
N LEU A 90 -2.68 -2.92 -3.44
CA LEU A 90 -1.40 -2.27 -3.79
C LEU A 90 -0.20 -3.14 -3.39
N GLU A 91 -0.25 -3.81 -2.24
CA GLU A 91 0.78 -4.76 -1.80
C GLU A 91 0.90 -5.97 -2.72
N GLN A 92 -0.20 -6.40 -3.33
CA GLN A 92 -0.18 -7.45 -4.33
C GLN A 92 0.43 -6.96 -5.64
N ASP A 93 0.04 -5.78 -6.12
CA ASP A 93 0.55 -5.18 -7.36
C ASP A 93 2.07 -4.95 -7.29
N PHE A 94 2.58 -4.58 -6.11
CA PHE A 94 4.02 -4.37 -5.87
C PHE A 94 4.79 -5.64 -5.45
N GLY A 95 4.14 -6.80 -5.31
CA GLY A 95 4.83 -8.02 -4.85
C GLY A 95 5.33 -7.98 -3.40
N LEU A 96 4.74 -7.12 -2.57
CA LEU A 96 5.11 -6.95 -1.16
C LEU A 96 4.54 -8.06 -0.27
N ASN A 97 3.53 -8.80 -0.73
CA ASN A 97 2.99 -9.95 -0.01
C ASN A 97 3.71 -11.26 -0.41
N PRO A 98 3.97 -12.20 0.53
CA PRO A 98 4.66 -13.46 0.23
C PRO A 98 3.99 -14.28 -0.89
N SER A 99 2.66 -14.29 -0.95
CA SER A 99 1.89 -15.02 -1.97
C SER A 99 2.04 -14.44 -3.40
N ALA A 100 2.33 -13.15 -3.54
CA ALA A 100 2.52 -12.46 -4.81
C ALA A 100 3.92 -12.71 -5.37
N ARG A 101 4.89 -13.02 -4.50
CA ARG A 101 6.24 -13.41 -4.92
C ARG A 101 6.26 -14.74 -5.69
N THR A 102 5.32 -15.64 -5.42
CA THR A 102 5.14 -16.88 -6.19
C THR A 102 4.68 -16.68 -7.64
N GLY A 103 4.09 -15.53 -7.97
CA GLY A 103 3.63 -15.21 -9.32
C GLY A 103 4.59 -14.34 -10.14
N LEU A 104 5.63 -13.79 -9.50
CA LEU A 104 6.67 -13.02 -10.18
C LEU A 104 7.68 -13.99 -10.82
N HIS A 105 7.35 -14.52 -11.99
CA HIS A 105 8.36 -15.10 -12.88
C HIS A 105 9.30 -13.97 -13.31
N VAL A 106 10.45 -13.87 -12.65
CA VAL A 106 11.56 -13.05 -13.13
C VAL A 106 12.11 -13.78 -14.35
N GLU A 107 11.78 -13.30 -15.55
CA GLU A 107 12.50 -13.74 -16.75
C GLU A 107 13.96 -13.31 -16.58
N GLU A 108 14.86 -14.29 -16.46
CA GLU A 108 16.29 -14.03 -16.48
C GLU A 108 16.64 -13.37 -17.81
N PRO A 109 17.49 -12.32 -17.82
CA PRO A 109 17.93 -11.71 -19.07
C PRO A 109 18.60 -12.80 -19.90
N LYS A 110 18.04 -13.06 -21.09
CA LYS A 110 18.65 -13.96 -22.07
C LYS A 110 20.09 -13.54 -22.26
N GLN A 111 21.03 -14.41 -21.89
CA GLN A 111 22.40 -14.29 -22.35
C GLN A 111 22.31 -14.34 -23.88
N GLU A 112 22.76 -13.28 -24.55
CA GLU A 112 23.00 -13.34 -25.99
C GLU A 112 24.12 -14.37 -26.19
N ASP A 113 23.76 -15.54 -26.71
CA ASP A 113 24.72 -16.60 -27.01
C ASP A 113 25.73 -16.06 -28.05
N GLU A 114 27.02 -16.02 -27.67
CA GLU A 114 28.14 -15.58 -28.52
C GLU A 114 28.34 -16.43 -29.80
N ASP A 115 27.51 -17.45 -30.04
CA ASP A 115 27.62 -18.35 -31.19
C ASP A 115 27.10 -17.75 -32.50
N ASP A 116 26.28 -16.69 -32.47
CA ASP A 116 25.79 -16.03 -33.70
C ASP A 116 26.89 -15.19 -34.40
N ALA A 117 27.98 -14.87 -33.70
CA ALA A 117 29.11 -14.12 -34.28
C ALA A 117 30.06 -14.99 -35.14
N ARG A 118 29.95 -16.32 -35.10
CA ARG A 118 30.82 -17.25 -35.86
C ARG A 118 30.22 -17.79 -37.15
N MET A 119 28.94 -17.50 -37.43
CA MET A 119 28.25 -18.01 -38.63
C MET A 119 28.50 -17.17 -39.90
N PHE A 120 29.27 -16.07 -39.81
CA PHE A 120 29.57 -15.18 -40.94
C PHE A 120 31.06 -14.83 -41.10
N ALA A 121 31.98 -15.63 -40.55
CA ALA A 121 33.43 -15.48 -40.71
C ALA A 121 34.02 -16.52 -41.67
#